data_AF-A0A7S2IG57-F1
#
_entry.id   AF-A0A7S2IG57-F1
#
_cell.length_a   1.000
_cell.length_b   1.000
_cell.length_c   1.000
_cell.angle_alpha   90.00
_cell.angle_beta   90.00
_cell.angle_gamma   90.00
#
_symmetry.space_group_name_H-M   'P 1'
#
loop_
_entity.id
_entity.type
_entity.pdbx_description
1 polymer ?
#
loop_
_entity_poly.entity_id
_entity_poly.type
_entity_poly.pdbx_seq_one_letter_code
_entity_poly.pdbx_strand_id
1 'polypeptide(L)'
;VYKQPQELYELNSYRLLEGTMPVTMPRYYFGDINNETTNWILITEQVAFEDPVPMNFGHPTEEKKAPLEPGKVEGPYDKCIDWTLRGEASEYYYKLIHAGAKMAGLFKAGKMGDPEALMKNFENFASRPLEMWGMQAGCS
;
A
#
# COMPACT_ATOMS: atom_id res chain seq x y z
N VAL A 1 -3.24 15.03 18.74
CA VAL A 1 -3.51 15.00 17.28
C VAL A 1 -4.76 14.16 17.08
N TYR A 2 -5.80 14.72 16.47
CA TYR A 2 -6.97 13.93 16.07
C TYR A 2 -6.48 12.86 15.09
N LYS A 3 -6.72 11.59 15.42
CA LYS A 3 -6.03 10.44 14.84
C LYS A 3 -6.41 10.27 13.36
N GLN A 4 -5.49 10.64 12.47
CA GLN A 4 -5.48 10.25 11.05
C GLN A 4 -4.27 9.35 10.79
N PRO A 5 -4.24 8.14 11.38
CA PRO A 5 -3.09 7.27 11.26
C PRO A 5 -2.87 6.85 9.81
N GLN A 6 -3.93 6.63 9.02
CA GLN A 6 -3.83 6.09 7.67
C GLN A 6 -3.18 7.09 6.70
N GLU A 7 -3.64 8.34 6.69
CA GLU A 7 -3.08 9.41 5.85
C GLU A 7 -1.63 9.72 6.24
N LEU A 8 -1.35 9.74 7.55
CA LEU A 8 0.02 9.93 8.05
C LEU A 8 0.94 8.77 7.64
N TYR A 9 0.46 7.52 7.69
CA TYR A 9 1.24 6.36 7.26
C TYR A 9 1.47 6.34 5.76
N GLU A 10 0.49 6.73 4.95
CA GLU A 10 0.68 6.86 3.51
C GLU A 10 1.78 7.88 3.21
N LEU A 11 1.65 9.09 3.75
CA LEU A 11 2.62 10.15 3.54
C LEU A 11 4.03 9.79 4.05
N ASN A 12 4.13 9.14 5.21
CA ASN A 12 5.40 8.64 5.73
C ASN A 12 5.98 7.48 4.92
N SER A 13 5.15 6.67 4.25
CA SER A 13 5.62 5.62 3.35
C SER A 13 6.38 6.22 2.18
N TYR A 14 5.87 7.30 1.58
CA TYR A 14 6.60 8.02 0.54
C TYR A 14 7.88 8.67 1.09
N ARG A 15 7.80 9.40 2.21
CA ARG A 15 8.97 10.11 2.77
C ARG A 15 10.12 9.20 3.21
N LEU A 16 9.80 8.03 3.77
CA LEU A 16 10.79 7.18 4.44
C LEU A 16 11.12 5.91 3.65
N LEU A 17 10.21 5.45 2.78
CA LEU A 17 10.31 4.12 2.19
C LEU A 17 10.36 4.12 0.66
N GLU A 18 10.10 5.22 -0.06
CA GLU A 18 10.14 5.29 -1.54
C GLU A 18 11.40 4.62 -2.13
N GLY A 19 12.58 4.92 -1.57
CA GLY A 19 13.86 4.37 -2.05
C GLY A 19 14.19 2.95 -1.59
N THR A 20 13.36 2.32 -0.75
CA THR A 20 13.64 1.00 -0.14
C THR A 20 12.54 -0.03 -0.35
N MET A 21 11.32 0.39 -0.71
CA MET A 21 10.22 -0.53 -0.97
C MET A 21 10.54 -1.46 -2.15
N PRO A 22 10.26 -2.77 -2.06
CA PRO A 22 10.47 -3.71 -3.15
C PRO A 22 9.32 -3.70 -4.17
N VAL A 23 8.64 -2.55 -4.30
CA VAL A 23 7.60 -2.26 -5.27
C VAL A 23 7.88 -0.87 -5.85
N THR A 24 7.51 -0.67 -7.11
CA THR A 24 7.61 0.66 -7.72
C THR A 24 6.59 1.57 -7.05
N MET A 25 7.07 2.64 -6.42
CA MET A 25 6.23 3.69 -5.86
C MET A 25 6.24 4.91 -6.78
N PRO A 26 5.11 5.63 -6.88
CA PRO A 26 5.09 6.96 -7.48
C PRO A 26 6.15 7.88 -6.86
N ARG A 27 6.92 8.60 -7.68
CA ARG A 27 7.89 9.56 -7.16
C ARG A 27 7.25 10.59 -6.24
N TYR A 28 7.83 10.80 -5.06
CA TYR A 28 7.35 11.81 -4.11
C TYR A 28 7.82 13.21 -4.50
N TYR A 29 6.90 14.18 -4.57
CA TYR A 29 7.24 15.59 -4.78
C TYR A 29 6.99 16.45 -3.55
N PHE A 30 5.83 16.28 -2.92
CA PHE A 30 5.45 17.06 -1.74
C PHE A 30 4.37 16.32 -0.96
N GLY A 31 4.28 16.61 0.34
CA GLY A 31 3.14 16.22 1.14
C GLY A 31 3.21 16.88 2.49
N ASP A 32 2.06 17.22 3.06
CA ASP A 32 1.95 17.89 4.35
C ASP A 32 0.63 17.54 5.05
N ILE A 33 0.59 17.70 6.37
CA ILE A 33 -0.59 17.45 7.20
C ILE A 33 -0.81 18.59 8.19
N ASN A 34 -2.00 19.18 8.16
CA ASN A 34 -2.42 20.15 9.14
C ASN A 34 -3.10 19.43 10.31
N ASN A 35 -2.35 19.32 11.43
CA ASN A 35 -2.81 18.68 12.66
C ASN A 35 -4.00 19.38 13.34
N GLU A 36 -4.29 20.63 13.01
CA GLU A 36 -5.43 21.38 13.55
C GLU A 36 -6.73 21.07 12.79
N THR A 37 -6.65 20.84 11.48
CA THR A 37 -7.83 20.72 10.61
C THR A 37 -8.04 19.32 10.03
N THR A 38 -7.14 18.36 10.27
CA THR A 38 -7.18 17.02 9.67
C THR A 38 -7.09 17.01 8.13
N ASN A 39 -6.70 18.15 7.55
CA ASN A 39 -6.44 18.27 6.13
C ASN A 39 -5.00 17.85 5.84
N TRP A 40 -4.81 17.20 4.70
CA TRP A 40 -3.50 16.79 4.23
C TRP A 40 -3.43 16.90 2.71
N ILE A 41 -2.21 16.89 2.20
CA ILE A 41 -1.93 16.84 0.77
C ILE A 41 -0.78 15.88 0.53
N LEU A 42 -0.85 15.17 -0.60
CA LEU A 42 0.22 14.36 -1.14
C LEU A 42 0.28 14.61 -2.65
N ILE A 43 1.45 14.99 -3.13
CA ILE A 43 1.75 15.26 -4.53
C ILE A 43 2.85 14.30 -4.95
N THR A 44 2.52 13.45 -5.92
CA THR A 44 3.41 12.43 -6.48
C THR A 44 3.51 12.55 -7.99
N GLU A 45 4.33 11.71 -8.62
CA GLU A 45 4.30 11.57 -10.07
C GLU A 45 2.89 11.21 -10.57
N GLN A 46 2.54 11.79 -11.71
CA GLN A 46 1.34 11.39 -12.42
C GLN A 46 1.59 10.01 -13.03
N VAL A 47 0.80 9.03 -12.61
CA VAL A 47 0.82 7.69 -13.23
C VAL A 47 -0.04 7.71 -14.48
N ALA A 48 0.56 7.37 -15.62
CA ALA A 48 -0.15 7.22 -16.89
C ALA A 48 -0.82 5.84 -16.93
N PHE A 49 -2.06 5.77 -16.43
CA PHE A 49 -2.88 4.57 -16.52
C PHE A 49 -3.32 4.34 -17.97
N GLU A 50 -3.28 3.08 -18.40
CA GLU A 50 -3.51 2.68 -19.80
C GLU A 50 -4.80 1.86 -19.93
N ASP A 51 -5.78 2.12 -19.06
CA ASP A 51 -7.08 1.49 -19.13
C ASP A 51 -7.84 1.92 -20.39
N PRO A 52 -8.32 0.96 -21.20
CA PRO A 52 -9.06 1.27 -22.42
C PRO A 52 -10.46 1.86 -22.14
N VAL A 53 -10.95 1.70 -20.92
CA VAL A 53 -12.27 2.18 -20.49
C VAL A 53 -12.09 3.02 -19.23
N PRO A 54 -12.71 4.20 -19.14
CA PRO A 54 -12.68 5.02 -17.92
C PRO A 54 -13.16 4.24 -16.69
N MET A 55 -12.55 4.52 -15.54
CA MET A 55 -12.95 3.91 -14.27
C MET A 55 -14.39 4.27 -13.89
N ASN A 56 -15.07 3.32 -13.27
CA ASN A 56 -16.43 3.47 -12.75
C ASN A 56 -16.40 3.36 -11.22
N PHE A 57 -15.84 4.38 -10.58
CA PHE A 57 -15.61 4.44 -9.13
C PHE A 57 -16.85 4.01 -8.32
N GLY A 58 -16.71 2.95 -7.52
CA GLY A 58 -17.78 2.46 -6.64
C GLY A 58 -18.85 1.60 -7.33
N HIS A 59 -18.81 1.48 -8.65
CA HIS A 59 -19.75 0.73 -9.47
C HIS A 59 -18.98 -0.35 -10.26
N PRO A 60 -18.60 -1.45 -9.60
CA PRO A 60 -17.82 -2.49 -10.24
C PRO A 60 -18.57 -3.02 -11.46
N THR A 61 -17.85 -3.15 -12.56
CA THR A 61 -18.33 -3.91 -13.71
C THR A 61 -18.40 -5.38 -13.31
N GLU A 62 -19.44 -6.09 -13.75
CA GLU A 62 -19.58 -7.52 -13.48
C GLU A 62 -18.63 -8.38 -14.34
N GLU A 63 -18.06 -7.78 -15.39
CA GLU A 63 -17.20 -8.44 -16.35
C GLU A 63 -15.71 -8.31 -16.00
N LYS A 64 -14.96 -9.39 -16.23
CA LYS A 64 -13.51 -9.40 -16.10
C LYS A 64 -12.90 -8.44 -17.14
N LYS A 65 -12.04 -7.52 -16.69
CA LYS A 65 -11.35 -6.58 -17.59
C LYS A 65 -10.39 -7.34 -18.51
N ALA A 66 -10.28 -6.89 -19.77
CA ALA A 66 -9.36 -7.49 -20.73
C ALA A 66 -7.89 -7.37 -20.27
N PRO A 67 -6.96 -8.26 -20.65
CA PRO A 67 -5.54 -8.09 -20.33
C PRO A 67 -4.96 -6.79 -20.94
N LEU A 68 -3.99 -6.19 -20.26
CA LEU A 68 -3.17 -5.09 -20.82
C LEU A 68 -1.90 -5.65 -21.46
N GLU A 69 -1.28 -4.86 -22.35
CA GLU A 69 0.04 -5.21 -22.90
C GLU A 69 1.14 -5.19 -21.81
N PRO A 70 2.21 -5.98 -21.95
CA PRO A 70 3.33 -5.95 -21.02
C PRO A 70 3.90 -4.54 -20.82
N GLY A 71 4.07 -4.13 -19.56
CA GLY A 71 4.62 -2.82 -19.19
C GLY A 71 3.59 -1.68 -19.13
N LYS A 72 2.33 -1.95 -19.49
CA LYS A 72 1.23 -1.00 -19.27
C LYS A 72 0.78 -1.04 -17.81
N VAL A 73 0.46 0.14 -17.27
CA VAL A 73 0.03 0.28 -15.88
C VAL A 73 -1.48 0.19 -15.82
N GLU A 74 -1.96 -0.78 -15.03
CA GLU A 74 -3.37 -0.90 -14.68
C GLU A 74 -3.76 0.23 -13.72
N GLY A 75 -4.90 0.87 -14.00
CA GLY A 75 -5.48 1.89 -13.15
C GLY A 75 -6.12 1.33 -11.88
N PRO A 76 -6.54 2.23 -10.97
CA PRO A 76 -7.16 1.81 -9.73
C PRO A 76 -8.41 0.96 -9.96
N TYR A 77 -8.63 -0.01 -9.08
CA TYR A 77 -9.79 -0.89 -9.13
C TYR A 77 -11.08 -0.15 -8.77
N ASP A 78 -12.19 -0.46 -9.46
CA ASP A 78 -13.51 0.11 -9.17
C ASP A 78 -14.01 -0.27 -7.75
N LYS A 79 -13.55 -1.44 -7.26
CA LYS A 79 -13.64 -1.96 -5.89
C LYS A 79 -12.60 -3.08 -5.71
N CYS A 80 -12.18 -3.36 -4.46
CA CYS A 80 -11.30 -4.48 -4.09
C CYS A 80 -12.01 -5.83 -4.26
N ILE A 81 -12.25 -6.22 -5.51
CA ILE A 81 -13.02 -7.38 -5.88
C ILE A 81 -12.16 -8.27 -6.76
N ASP A 82 -11.81 -9.45 -6.26
CA ASP A 82 -10.85 -10.33 -6.93
C ASP A 82 -11.33 -10.83 -8.30
N TRP A 83 -12.64 -10.96 -8.52
CA TRP A 83 -13.18 -11.48 -9.78
C TRP A 83 -13.16 -10.48 -10.94
N THR A 84 -12.91 -9.19 -10.68
CA THR A 84 -12.80 -8.16 -11.73
C THR A 84 -11.35 -7.90 -12.15
N LEU A 85 -10.38 -8.55 -11.49
CA LEU A 85 -8.95 -8.46 -11.82
C LEU A 85 -8.67 -8.98 -13.24
N ARG A 86 -7.77 -8.32 -13.97
CA ARG A 86 -7.42 -8.70 -15.35
C ARG A 86 -6.72 -10.06 -15.44
N GLY A 87 -5.87 -10.39 -14.44
CA GLY A 87 -5.16 -11.66 -14.35
C GLY A 87 -5.94 -12.76 -13.61
N GLU A 88 -5.25 -13.82 -13.22
CA GLU A 88 -5.81 -14.80 -12.28
C GLU A 88 -5.60 -14.31 -10.85
N ALA A 89 -6.61 -14.40 -9.99
CA ALA A 89 -6.53 -13.87 -8.62
C ALA A 89 -5.30 -14.40 -7.86
N SER A 90 -4.95 -15.67 -8.06
CA SER A 90 -3.76 -16.31 -7.47
C SER A 90 -2.46 -15.60 -7.83
N GLU A 91 -2.32 -15.05 -9.04
CA GLU A 91 -1.12 -14.32 -9.47
C GLU A 91 -0.90 -13.07 -8.63
N TYR A 92 -1.96 -12.33 -8.32
CA TYR A 92 -1.89 -11.14 -7.47
C TYR A 92 -1.48 -11.52 -6.04
N TYR A 93 -2.07 -12.59 -5.49
CA TYR A 93 -1.67 -13.10 -4.18
C TYR A 93 -0.19 -13.52 -4.14
N TYR A 94 0.30 -14.21 -5.18
CA TYR A 94 1.73 -14.54 -5.28
C TYR A 94 2.60 -13.28 -5.35
N LYS A 95 2.21 -12.24 -6.10
CA LYS A 95 2.95 -10.98 -6.15
C LYS A 95 3.02 -10.30 -4.78
N LEU A 96 1.90 -10.26 -4.06
CA LEU A 96 1.84 -9.70 -2.69
C LEU A 96 2.73 -10.49 -1.72
N ILE A 97 2.66 -11.83 -1.75
CA ILE A 97 3.49 -12.70 -0.91
C ILE A 97 4.98 -12.51 -1.23
N HIS A 98 5.35 -12.47 -2.50
CA HIS A 98 6.74 -12.24 -2.91
C HIS A 98 7.24 -10.86 -2.49
N ALA A 99 6.43 -9.81 -2.61
CA ALA A 99 6.77 -8.47 -2.13
C ALA A 99 6.94 -8.47 -0.60
N GLY A 100 6.02 -9.10 0.14
CA GLY A 100 6.10 -9.27 1.59
C GLY A 100 7.37 -10.01 2.03
N ALA A 101 7.70 -11.12 1.37
CA ALA A 101 8.92 -11.87 1.64
C ALA A 101 10.18 -11.04 1.37
N LYS A 102 10.20 -10.23 0.31
CA LYS A 102 11.30 -9.29 0.02
C LYS A 102 11.42 -8.22 1.10
N MET A 103 10.30 -7.62 1.54
CA MET A 103 10.31 -6.65 2.64
C MET A 103 10.89 -7.26 3.92
N ALA A 104 10.47 -8.47 4.28
CA ALA A 104 11.01 -9.19 5.43
C ALA A 104 12.52 -9.46 5.31
N GLY A 105 12.99 -9.83 4.12
CA GLY A 105 14.41 -10.00 3.82
C GLY A 105 15.21 -8.69 3.93
N LEU A 106 14.70 -7.60 3.33
CA LEU A 106 15.31 -6.27 3.41
C LEU A 106 15.39 -5.78 4.84
N PHE A 107 14.34 -5.98 5.64
CA PHE A 107 14.32 -5.63 7.06
C PHE A 107 15.39 -6.39 7.84
N LYS A 108 15.47 -7.72 7.68
CA LYS A 108 16.52 -8.53 8.33
C LYS A 108 17.93 -8.12 7.91
N ALA A 109 18.09 -7.59 6.69
CA ALA A 109 19.36 -7.09 6.18
C ALA A 109 19.67 -5.63 6.58
N GLY A 110 18.78 -4.95 7.33
CA GLY A 110 18.94 -3.54 7.68
C GLY A 110 18.80 -2.57 6.49
N LYS A 111 18.10 -2.99 5.43
CA LYS A 111 17.91 -2.23 4.19
C LYS A 111 16.47 -1.71 3.99
N MET A 112 15.65 -1.76 5.03
CA MET A 112 14.24 -1.36 4.98
C MET A 112 14.03 -0.09 5.81
N GLY A 113 14.55 1.04 5.33
CA GLY A 113 14.54 2.32 6.04
C GLY A 113 15.38 2.34 7.33
N ASP A 114 15.37 3.48 8.02
CA ASP A 114 15.97 3.64 9.35
C ASP A 114 15.00 3.14 10.45
N PRO A 115 15.35 2.11 11.24
CA PRO A 115 14.46 1.56 12.26
C PRO A 115 13.94 2.59 13.27
N GLU A 116 14.76 3.56 13.68
CA GLU A 116 14.34 4.59 14.64
C GLU A 116 13.28 5.52 14.02
N ALA A 117 13.54 6.01 12.80
CA ALA A 117 12.56 6.78 12.05
C ALA A 117 11.25 6.00 11.83
N LEU A 118 11.33 4.70 11.49
CA LEU A 118 10.14 3.89 11.27
C LEU A 118 9.31 3.69 12.55
N MET A 119 9.94 3.36 13.68
CA MET A 119 9.24 3.19 14.96
C MET A 119 8.57 4.48 15.46
N LYS A 120 9.14 5.64 15.11
CA LYS A 120 8.57 6.95 15.44
C LYS A 120 7.35 7.32 14.58
N ASN A 121 7.34 6.88 13.33
CA ASN A 121 6.39 7.33 12.31
C ASN A 121 5.30 6.31 11.96
N PHE A 122 5.50 5.04 12.34
CA PHE A 122 4.55 3.95 12.14
C PHE A 122 4.23 3.26 13.46
N GLU A 123 2.98 2.80 13.59
CA GLU A 123 2.60 2.00 14.74
C GLU A 123 3.19 0.59 14.63
N ASN A 124 3.89 0.18 15.70
CA ASN A 124 4.44 -1.17 15.79
C ASN A 124 3.37 -2.18 16.24
N PHE A 125 2.62 -2.71 15.29
CA PHE A 125 1.61 -3.73 15.54
C PHE A 125 2.17 -5.05 16.08
N ALA A 126 3.46 -5.35 15.91
CA ALA A 126 4.09 -6.53 16.50
C ALA A 126 4.28 -6.42 18.03
N SER A 127 4.26 -5.20 18.56
CA SER A 127 4.31 -4.93 20.01
C SER A 127 2.92 -4.98 20.67
N ARG A 128 1.85 -5.11 19.89
CA ARG A 128 0.47 -5.12 20.39
C ARG A 128 0.16 -6.51 20.98
N PRO A 129 -0.46 -6.58 22.17
CA PRO A 129 -0.96 -7.83 22.74
C PRO A 129 -1.72 -8.71 21.73
N LEU A 130 -1.51 -10.02 21.78
CA LEU A 130 -2.08 -10.98 20.82
C LEU A 130 -3.62 -10.99 20.85
N GLU A 131 -4.19 -10.63 22.01
CA GLU A 131 -5.63 -10.54 22.24
C GLU A 131 -6.29 -9.48 21.34
N MET A 132 -5.57 -8.45 20.90
CA MET A 132 -6.08 -7.48 19.93
C MET A 132 -6.32 -8.06 18.53
N TRP A 133 -5.70 -9.20 18.23
CA TRP A 133 -5.89 -9.94 16.98
C TRP A 133 -6.91 -11.08 17.13
N GLY A 134 -7.64 -11.13 18.24
CA GLY A 134 -8.57 -12.21 18.54
C GLY A 134 -7.89 -13.53 18.90
N MET A 135 -6.57 -13.52 19.14
CA MET A 135 -5.84 -14.71 19.57
C MET A 135 -5.98 -14.88 21.09
N GLN A 136 -6.34 -16.07 21.55
CA GLN A 136 -6.37 -16.38 22.98
C GLN A 136 -4.95 -16.51 23.53
N ALA A 137 -4.69 -15.87 24.67
CA ALA A 137 -3.47 -16.10 25.42
C ALA A 137 -3.35 -17.59 25.81
N GLY A 138 -2.25 -18.23 25.44
CA GLY A 138 -1.94 -19.62 25.84
C GLY A 138 -2.29 -20.71 24.82
N CYS A 139 -2.75 -20.37 23.61
CA CYS A 139 -2.83 -21.35 22.52
C CYS A 139 -1.54 -21.33 21.70
N SER A 140 -0.58 -22.20 22.06
CA SER A 140 0.59 -22.56 21.27
C SER A 140 0.51 -24.02 20.85
#